data_AF-A0A955ECP2-F1
#
_entry.id   AF-A0A955ECP2-F1
#
_cell.length_a   1.000
_cell.length_b   1.000
_cell.length_c   1.000
_cell.angle_alpha   90.00
_cell.angle_beta   90.00
_cell.angle_gamma   90.00
#
_symmetry.space_group_name_H-M   'P 1'
#
loop_
_entity.id
_entity.type
_entity.pdbx_description
1 polymer ?
#
loop_
_entity_poly.entity_id
_entity_poly.type
_entity_poly.pdbx_seq_one_letter_code
_entity_poly.pdbx_strand_id
1 'polypeptide(L)'
;MKATVVPAQVTTVEDRIMGNLGFSQLVLFIIPVFVGAGFFILLPPLMHGSLYKYIVIVCLSIISGVLAIRIKGKIILLWLVTIMRYNLRPKYYLFNKNVIAYREDYRSHQPEAQEIEKESIAKQPRTIPKLAFHEAAQILATIDKPESNLRFEMTKKGGLHVRLTEVED
;
A
#
# COMPACT_ATOMS: atom_id res chain seq x y z
N MET A 1 3.09 -56.33 2.81
CA MET A 1 2.35 -55.55 1.79
C MET A 1 3.22 -55.45 0.55
N LYS A 2 2.80 -55.99 -0.60
CA LYS A 2 3.56 -55.86 -1.86
C LYS A 2 3.28 -54.46 -2.43
N ALA A 3 4.27 -53.59 -2.45
CA ALA A 3 4.15 -52.29 -3.09
C ALA A 3 4.24 -52.50 -4.61
N THR A 4 3.12 -52.36 -5.30
CA THR A 4 3.09 -52.25 -6.76
C THR A 4 3.63 -50.88 -7.14
N VAL A 5 4.84 -50.85 -7.70
CA VAL A 5 5.44 -49.63 -8.25
C VAL A 5 4.72 -49.35 -9.56
N VAL A 6 3.88 -48.33 -9.58
CA VAL A 6 3.26 -47.83 -10.81
C VAL A 6 4.38 -47.23 -11.68
N PRO A 7 4.53 -47.65 -12.95
CA PRO A 7 5.56 -47.08 -13.80
C PRO A 7 5.31 -45.58 -13.96
N ALA A 8 6.38 -44.78 -13.80
CA ALA A 8 6.30 -43.34 -14.01
C ALA A 8 5.75 -43.05 -15.40
N GLN A 9 4.79 -42.13 -15.49
CA GLN A 9 4.25 -41.69 -16.76
C GLN A 9 5.40 -41.13 -17.63
N VAL A 10 5.64 -41.76 -18.77
CA VAL A 10 6.56 -41.25 -19.79
C VAL A 10 5.89 -40.02 -20.39
N THR A 11 6.21 -38.86 -19.83
CA THR A 11 5.83 -37.58 -20.45
C THR A 11 6.66 -37.41 -21.70
N THR A 12 6.00 -37.09 -22.80
CA THR A 12 6.72 -36.79 -24.04
C THR A 12 7.50 -35.50 -23.87
N VAL A 13 8.51 -35.27 -24.73
CA VAL A 13 9.28 -34.01 -24.70
C VAL A 13 8.36 -32.80 -24.91
N GLU A 14 7.28 -32.98 -25.67
CA GLU A 14 6.26 -31.96 -25.95
C GLU A 14 5.49 -31.58 -24.68
N ASP A 15 5.04 -32.56 -23.90
CA ASP A 15 4.36 -32.33 -22.61
C ASP A 15 5.26 -31.57 -21.63
N ARG A 16 6.56 -31.88 -21.64
CA ARG A 16 7.55 -31.20 -20.79
C ARG A 16 7.77 -29.74 -21.19
N ILE A 17 7.70 -29.43 -22.49
CA ILE A 17 7.81 -28.05 -22.99
C ILE A 17 6.53 -27.27 -22.67
N MET A 18 5.36 -27.88 -22.92
CA MET A 18 4.05 -27.29 -22.64
C MET A 18 3.88 -27.01 -21.14
N GLY A 19 4.32 -27.92 -20.27
CA GLY A 19 4.28 -27.78 -18.82
C GLY A 19 5.27 -26.76 -18.25
N ASN A 20 6.25 -26.29 -19.03
CA ASN A 20 7.23 -25.27 -18.59
C ASN A 20 6.82 -23.84 -18.98
N LEU A 21 5.77 -23.68 -19.80
CA LEU A 21 5.17 -22.38 -20.11
C LEU A 21 4.31 -21.92 -18.93
N GLY A 22 4.73 -20.82 -18.30
CA GLY A 22 3.93 -20.20 -17.25
C GLY A 22 2.66 -19.57 -17.82
N PHE A 23 1.57 -19.58 -17.04
CA PHE A 23 0.30 -18.93 -17.42
C PHE A 23 0.49 -17.49 -17.92
N SER A 24 1.34 -16.70 -17.23
CA SER A 24 1.63 -15.33 -17.64
C SER A 24 2.33 -15.22 -19.00
N GLN A 25 3.10 -16.22 -19.43
CA GLN A 25 3.72 -16.24 -20.75
C GLN A 25 2.67 -16.53 -21.83
N LEU A 26 1.76 -17.48 -21.57
CA LEU A 26 0.65 -17.79 -22.45
C LEU A 26 -0.25 -16.56 -22.65
N VAL A 27 -0.57 -15.83 -21.57
CA VAL A 27 -1.30 -14.57 -21.65
C VAL A 27 -0.53 -13.53 -22.49
N LEU A 28 0.79 -13.42 -22.33
CA LEU A 28 1.60 -12.50 -23.14
C LEU A 28 1.58 -12.82 -24.63
N PHE A 29 1.55 -14.09 -25.02
CA PHE A 29 1.42 -14.47 -26.43
C PHE A 29 0.04 -14.17 -27.01
N ILE A 30 -1.00 -14.18 -26.17
CA ILE A 30 -2.37 -13.91 -26.56
C ILE A 30 -2.63 -12.40 -26.79
N ILE A 31 -2.05 -11.54 -25.96
CA ILE A 31 -2.23 -10.07 -26.03
C ILE A 31 -2.03 -9.49 -27.43
N PRO A 32 -0.93 -9.72 -28.17
CA PRO A 32 -0.72 -9.11 -29.48
C PRO A 32 -1.73 -9.57 -30.53
N VAL A 33 -2.36 -10.74 -30.37
CA VAL A 33 -3.43 -11.19 -31.27
C VAL A 33 -4.67 -10.32 -31.09
N PHE A 34 -5.13 -10.15 -29.84
CA PHE A 34 -6.32 -9.34 -29.56
C PHE A 34 -6.09 -7.85 -29.77
N VAL A 35 -4.96 -7.33 -29.28
CA VAL A 35 -4.60 -5.92 -29.45
C VAL A 35 -4.31 -5.62 -30.92
N GLY A 36 -3.66 -6.54 -31.65
CA GLY A 36 -3.44 -6.41 -33.09
C GLY A 36 -4.73 -6.40 -33.90
N ALA A 37 -5.70 -7.26 -33.55
CA ALA A 37 -7.03 -7.24 -34.14
C ALA A 37 -7.78 -5.93 -33.85
N GLY A 38 -7.71 -5.45 -32.60
CA GLY A 38 -8.26 -4.15 -32.23
C GLY A 38 -7.64 -2.99 -33.02
N PHE A 39 -6.31 -2.99 -33.16
CA PHE A 39 -5.60 -2.02 -33.99
C PHE A 39 -6.01 -2.11 -35.47
N PHE A 40 -6.17 -3.31 -36.02
CA PHE A 40 -6.59 -3.48 -37.40
C PHE A 40 -7.96 -2.83 -37.70
N ILE A 41 -8.89 -2.96 -36.75
CA ILE A 41 -10.24 -2.40 -36.84
C ILE A 41 -10.23 -0.88 -36.62
N LEU A 42 -9.47 -0.39 -35.62
CA LEU A 42 -9.51 1.01 -35.18
C LEU A 42 -8.64 1.95 -36.03
N LEU A 43 -7.51 1.48 -36.58
CA LEU A 43 -6.59 2.32 -37.35
C LEU A 43 -7.18 2.63 -38.76
N PRO A 44 -7.27 3.91 -39.15
CA PRO A 44 -7.72 4.29 -40.49
C PRO A 44 -6.66 3.97 -41.54
N PRO A 45 -6.96 3.34 -42.69
CA PRO A 45 -8.28 3.03 -43.26
C PRO A 45 -8.95 1.83 -42.59
N LEU A 46 -10.16 2.02 -42.07
CA LEU A 46 -10.88 1.00 -41.29
C LEU A 46 -11.09 -0.27 -42.13
N MET A 47 -10.86 -1.45 -41.54
CA MET A 47 -11.04 -2.77 -42.19
C MET A 47 -10.21 -3.05 -43.45
N HIS A 48 -9.41 -2.09 -43.94
CA HIS A 48 -8.51 -2.30 -45.07
C HIS A 48 -7.11 -2.72 -44.58
N GLY A 49 -6.52 -3.66 -45.31
CA GLY A 49 -5.15 -4.11 -45.13
C GLY A 49 -4.18 -3.07 -45.68
N SER A 50 -3.45 -2.41 -44.78
CA SER A 50 -2.34 -1.52 -45.14
C SER A 50 -1.05 -2.03 -44.50
N LEU A 51 0.06 -1.94 -45.24
CA LEU A 51 1.38 -2.43 -44.81
C LEU A 51 1.79 -1.85 -43.45
N TYR A 52 1.50 -0.57 -43.19
CA TYR A 52 1.87 0.06 -41.92
C TYR A 52 1.20 -0.63 -40.72
N LYS A 53 -0.05 -1.12 -40.86
CA LYS A 53 -0.76 -1.79 -39.76
C LYS A 53 -0.09 -3.11 -39.41
N TYR A 54 0.29 -3.88 -40.43
CA TYR A 54 0.97 -5.16 -40.23
C TYR A 54 2.34 -4.95 -39.60
N ILE A 55 3.08 -3.90 -39.99
CA ILE A 55 4.36 -3.55 -39.35
C ILE A 55 4.17 -3.25 -37.86
N VAL A 56 3.13 -2.48 -37.50
CA VAL A 56 2.81 -2.19 -36.09
C VAL A 56 2.45 -3.46 -35.32
N ILE A 57 1.63 -4.34 -35.89
CA ILE A 57 1.21 -5.60 -35.26
C ILE A 57 2.42 -6.54 -35.06
N VAL A 58 3.31 -6.64 -36.05
CA VAL A 58 4.54 -7.44 -35.96
C VAL A 58 5.50 -6.85 -34.93
N CYS A 59 5.67 -5.53 -34.90
CA CYS A 59 6.49 -4.89 -33.88
C CYS A 59 5.95 -5.17 -32.46
N LEU A 60 4.62 -5.05 -32.29
CA LEU A 60 3.95 -5.36 -31.02
C LEU A 60 4.13 -6.84 -30.62
N SER A 61 4.02 -7.77 -31.57
CA SER A 61 4.18 -9.20 -31.28
C SER A 61 5.62 -9.55 -30.88
N ILE A 62 6.63 -8.93 -31.52
CA ILE A 62 8.04 -9.08 -31.15
C ILE A 62 8.26 -8.55 -29.72
N ILE A 63 7.76 -7.36 -29.41
CA ILE A 63 7.88 -6.78 -28.06
C ILE A 63 7.25 -7.72 -27.02
N SER A 64 6.04 -8.23 -27.30
CA SER A 64 5.38 -9.17 -26.40
C SER A 64 6.18 -10.46 -26.23
N GLY A 65 6.75 -10.99 -27.32
CA GLY A 65 7.61 -12.18 -27.30
C GLY A 65 8.87 -11.98 -26.46
N VAL A 66 9.54 -10.83 -26.59
CA VAL A 66 10.72 -10.50 -25.76
C VAL A 66 10.34 -10.40 -24.29
N LEU A 67 9.23 -9.75 -23.95
CA LEU A 67 8.75 -9.65 -22.57
C LEU A 67 8.39 -11.01 -21.95
N ALA A 68 7.98 -11.99 -22.77
CA ALA A 68 7.65 -13.34 -22.34
C ALA A 68 8.87 -14.22 -22.04
N ILE A 69 10.08 -13.81 -22.44
CA ILE A 69 11.30 -14.58 -22.16
C ILE A 69 11.49 -14.70 -20.64
N ARG A 70 11.78 -15.92 -20.20
CA ARG A 70 12.03 -16.24 -18.79
C ARG A 70 13.52 -16.45 -18.58
N ILE A 71 14.14 -15.60 -17.77
CA ILE A 71 15.55 -15.72 -17.38
C ILE A 71 15.61 -16.12 -15.90
N LYS A 72 16.33 -17.21 -15.59
CA LYS A 72 16.53 -17.70 -14.21
C LYS A 72 15.23 -17.80 -13.39
N GLY A 73 14.15 -18.27 -14.03
CA GLY A 73 12.88 -18.50 -13.36
C GLY A 73 11.95 -17.27 -13.25
N LYS A 74 12.39 -16.07 -13.63
CA LYS A 74 11.56 -14.84 -13.63
C LYS A 74 11.30 -14.34 -15.05
N ILE A 75 10.09 -13.84 -15.30
CA ILE A 75 9.68 -13.28 -16.60
C ILE A 75 10.25 -11.85 -16.72
N ILE A 76 10.75 -11.47 -17.89
CA ILE A 76 11.32 -10.13 -18.14
C ILE A 76 10.31 -9.01 -17.83
N LEU A 77 9.03 -9.22 -18.15
CA LEU A 77 7.96 -8.29 -17.78
C LEU A 77 7.95 -7.96 -16.28
N LEU A 78 8.13 -8.94 -15.41
CA LEU A 78 8.14 -8.71 -13.96
C LEU A 78 9.33 -7.84 -13.53
N TRP A 79 10.48 -8.05 -14.18
CA TRP A 79 11.66 -7.21 -13.99
C TRP A 79 11.43 -5.77 -14.44
N LEU A 80 10.82 -5.57 -15.60
CA LEU A 80 10.47 -4.25 -16.12
C LEU A 80 9.52 -3.51 -15.18
N VAL A 81 8.46 -4.18 -14.71
CA VAL A 81 7.51 -3.62 -13.73
C VAL A 81 8.21 -3.24 -12.43
N THR A 82 9.16 -4.06 -11.97
CA THR A 82 9.93 -3.76 -10.74
C THR A 82 10.79 -2.52 -10.91
N ILE A 83 11.50 -2.39 -12.04
CA ILE A 83 12.31 -1.20 -12.36
C ILE A 83 11.43 0.04 -12.47
N MET A 84 10.28 -0.08 -13.16
CA MET A 84 9.36 1.04 -13.33
C MET A 84 8.79 1.52 -11.98
N ARG A 85 8.35 0.60 -11.12
CA ARG A 85 7.89 0.92 -9.76
C ARG A 85 9.00 1.54 -8.92
N TYR A 86 10.23 1.08 -9.09
CA TYR A 86 11.39 1.65 -8.41
C TYR A 86 11.66 3.08 -8.87
N ASN A 87 11.56 3.36 -10.17
CA ASN A 87 11.79 4.70 -10.73
C ASN A 87 10.65 5.69 -10.42
N LEU A 88 9.41 5.21 -10.39
CA LEU A 88 8.23 6.00 -10.00
C LEU A 88 8.17 6.28 -8.49
N ARG A 89 9.06 5.68 -7.69
CA ARG A 89 9.07 5.90 -6.26
C ARG A 89 9.35 7.37 -5.96
N PRO A 90 8.47 8.07 -5.22
CA PRO A 90 8.72 9.45 -4.83
C PRO A 90 9.98 9.52 -3.95
N LYS A 91 11.00 10.22 -4.45
CA LYS A 91 12.28 10.40 -3.76
C LYS A 91 12.22 11.49 -2.69
N TYR A 92 11.31 12.45 -2.85
CA TYR A 92 11.15 13.59 -1.97
C TYR A 92 9.79 13.52 -1.28
N TYR A 93 9.81 13.28 0.03
CA TYR A 93 8.64 13.48 0.87
C TYR A 93 8.62 14.96 1.29
N LEU A 94 7.93 15.78 0.51
CA LEU A 94 7.61 17.14 0.93
C LEU A 94 6.45 17.08 1.91
N PHE A 95 6.75 17.22 3.20
CA PHE A 95 5.75 17.27 4.25
C PHE A 95 5.06 18.64 4.21
N ASN A 96 3.95 18.72 3.47
CA ASN A 96 3.14 19.94 3.38
C ASN A 96 1.96 19.84 4.36
N LYS A 97 2.01 20.63 5.44
CA LYS A 97 0.99 20.68 6.51
C LYS A 97 -0.38 21.20 6.05
N ASN A 98 -0.43 21.87 4.90
CA ASN A 98 -1.66 22.41 4.30
C ASN A 98 -2.36 21.42 3.36
N VAL A 99 -1.86 20.19 3.20
CA VAL A 99 -2.51 19.19 2.34
C VAL A 99 -3.54 18.42 3.16
N ILE A 100 -4.74 18.29 2.60
CA ILE A 100 -5.87 17.57 3.20
C ILE A 100 -5.76 16.06 2.91
N ALA A 101 -5.00 15.67 1.87
CA ALA A 101 -4.72 14.27 1.56
C ALA A 101 -4.06 13.56 2.76
N TYR A 102 -4.57 12.37 3.08
CA TYR A 102 -4.16 11.53 4.22
C TYR A 102 -4.50 12.08 5.62
N ARG A 103 -5.30 13.15 5.74
CA ARG A 103 -5.98 13.40 7.01
C ARG A 103 -7.13 12.41 7.14
N GLU A 104 -7.16 11.70 8.25
CA GLU A 104 -8.33 10.96 8.70
C GLU A 104 -9.47 11.98 8.85
N ASP A 105 -10.40 11.97 7.90
CA ASP A 105 -11.60 12.78 7.97
C ASP A 105 -12.51 12.11 8.99
N TYR A 106 -12.32 12.45 10.26
CA TYR A 106 -13.21 12.02 11.32
C TYR A 106 -14.57 12.64 11.02
N ARG A 107 -15.42 11.92 10.28
CA ARG A 107 -16.85 12.17 10.29
C ARG A 107 -17.25 12.16 11.75
N SER A 108 -17.55 13.34 12.27
CA SER A 108 -18.27 13.47 13.53
C SER A 108 -19.50 12.59 13.35
N HIS A 109 -19.49 11.43 14.00
CA HIS A 109 -20.66 10.57 14.09
C HIS A 109 -21.75 11.45 14.69
N GLN A 110 -22.62 11.98 13.83
CA GLN A 110 -23.93 12.41 14.26
C GLN A 110 -24.56 11.12 14.80
N PRO A 111 -24.82 11.00 16.10
CA PRO A 111 -25.50 9.84 16.62
C PRO A 111 -26.86 9.81 15.93
N GLU A 112 -27.13 8.77 15.16
CA GLU A 112 -28.47 8.46 14.70
C GLU A 112 -29.30 8.28 15.97
N ALA A 113 -30.23 9.21 16.20
CA ALA A 113 -31.07 9.23 17.38
C ALA A 113 -31.97 7.99 17.35
N GLN A 114 -31.47 6.88 17.89
CA GLN A 114 -32.31 5.78 18.32
C GLN A 114 -32.90 6.18 19.67
N GLU A 115 -34.21 6.42 19.66
CA GLU A 115 -35.04 6.53 20.85
C GLU A 115 -34.84 5.28 21.72
N ILE A 116 -34.01 5.41 22.74
CA ILE A 116 -34.05 4.51 23.89
C ILE A 116 -34.12 5.40 25.12
N GLU A 117 -35.35 5.58 25.56
CA GLU A 117 -35.75 6.08 26.86
C GLU A 117 -35.06 5.26 27.96
N LYS A 118 -33.91 5.73 28.43
CA LYS A 118 -33.34 5.34 29.72
C LYS A 118 -32.78 6.60 30.37
N GLU A 119 -33.41 6.97 31.47
CA GLU A 119 -32.96 8.01 32.39
C GLU A 119 -31.46 7.90 32.62
N SER A 120 -30.70 8.77 31.95
CA SER A 120 -29.28 8.91 32.19
C SER A 120 -29.13 10.09 33.15
N ILE A 121 -28.81 9.78 34.40
CA ILE A 121 -28.30 10.73 35.38
C ILE A 121 -27.19 11.53 34.68
N ALA A 122 -27.45 12.81 34.45
CA ALA A 122 -26.56 13.68 33.71
C ALA A 122 -25.17 13.71 34.38
N LYS A 123 -24.20 12.99 33.81
CA LYS A 123 -22.80 13.22 34.11
C LYS A 123 -22.44 14.58 33.53
N GLN A 124 -22.46 15.59 34.39
CA GLN A 124 -21.99 16.93 34.04
C GLN A 124 -20.54 16.83 33.52
N PRO A 125 -20.23 17.46 32.38
CA PRO A 125 -18.87 17.51 31.87
C PRO A 125 -18.01 18.25 32.90
N ARG A 126 -17.08 17.54 33.52
CA ARG A 126 -16.06 18.15 34.37
C ARG A 126 -15.23 19.09 33.51
N THR A 127 -15.57 20.36 33.57
CA THR A 127 -14.80 21.42 32.92
C THR A 127 -13.50 21.52 33.69
N ILE A 128 -12.38 21.18 33.05
CA ILE A 128 -11.06 21.39 33.65
C ILE A 128 -10.89 22.92 33.73
N PRO A 129 -10.79 23.51 34.93
CA PRO A 129 -10.64 24.94 35.06
C PRO A 129 -9.34 25.35 34.37
N LYS A 130 -9.42 26.33 33.47
CA LYS A 130 -8.22 26.94 32.90
C LYS A 130 -7.56 27.74 34.01
N LEU A 131 -6.36 27.33 34.42
CA LEU A 131 -5.59 28.06 35.42
C LEU A 131 -5.36 29.50 34.94
N ALA A 132 -5.47 30.45 35.86
CA ALA A 132 -5.16 31.83 35.57
C ALA A 132 -3.67 31.97 35.26
N PHE A 133 -3.28 32.96 34.45
CA PHE A 133 -1.90 33.15 34.01
C PHE A 133 -0.90 33.24 35.18
N HIS A 134 -1.31 33.83 36.31
CA HIS A 134 -0.49 33.93 37.50
C HIS A 134 -0.26 32.57 38.19
N GLU A 135 -1.30 31.74 38.28
CA GLU A 135 -1.21 30.37 38.84
C GLU A 135 -0.34 29.47 37.95
N ALA A 136 -0.49 29.59 36.63
CA ALA A 136 0.33 28.87 35.67
C ALA A 136 1.82 29.25 35.81
N ALA A 137 2.12 30.53 36.04
CA ALA A 137 3.49 30.99 36.27
C ALA A 137 4.08 30.48 37.59
N GLN A 138 3.29 30.44 38.67
CA GLN A 138 3.75 29.88 39.95
C GLN A 138 4.01 28.38 39.86
N ILE A 139 3.13 27.62 39.20
CA ILE A 139 3.30 26.18 39.01
C ILE A 139 4.52 25.90 38.13
N LEU A 140 4.73 26.67 37.07
CA LEU A 140 5.93 26.53 36.24
C LEU A 140 7.20 26.81 37.05
N ALA A 141 7.20 27.86 37.87
CA ALA A 141 8.31 28.17 38.76
C ALA A 141 8.56 27.07 39.81
N THR A 142 7.53 26.36 40.27
CA THR A 142 7.66 25.21 41.18
C THR A 142 8.16 23.96 40.47
N ILE A 143 7.73 23.72 39.22
CA ILE A 143 8.22 22.61 38.37
C ILE A 143 9.71 22.82 38.03
N ASP A 144 10.12 24.06 37.75
CA ASP A 144 11.49 24.41 37.41
C ASP A 144 12.44 24.42 38.62
N LYS A 145 11.90 24.40 39.85
CA LYS A 145 12.72 24.26 41.06
C LYS A 145 13.19 22.80 41.22
N PRO A 146 14.51 22.56 41.31
CA PRO A 146 15.07 21.21 41.42
C PRO A 146 14.72 20.50 42.75
N GLU A 147 14.21 21.23 43.74
CA GLU A 147 13.81 20.67 45.04
C GLU A 147 12.44 19.97 45.00
N SER A 148 11.64 20.18 43.95
CA SER A 148 10.27 19.63 43.85
C SER A 148 10.21 18.13 43.45
N ASN A 149 11.35 17.43 43.34
CA ASN A 149 11.46 16.00 43.02
C ASN A 149 10.56 15.51 41.86
N LEU A 150 10.29 16.39 40.88
CA LEU A 150 9.42 16.12 39.76
C LEU A 150 10.28 15.69 38.56
N ARG A 151 10.24 14.39 38.22
CA ARG A 151 11.07 13.82 37.15
C ARG A 151 10.21 13.36 35.98
N PHE A 152 10.56 13.87 34.79
CA PHE A 152 10.02 13.43 33.51
C PHE A 152 11.02 12.50 32.84
N GLU A 153 10.67 11.22 32.69
CA GLU A 153 11.50 10.24 31.99
C GLU A 153 10.79 9.80 30.69
N MET A 154 11.47 9.99 29.56
CA MET A 154 11.01 9.51 28.26
C MET A 154 11.47 8.07 28.06
N THR A 155 10.53 7.18 27.74
CA THR A 155 10.86 5.78 27.42
C THR A 155 11.35 5.65 25.98
N LYS A 156 12.14 4.61 25.70
CA LYS A 156 12.63 4.30 24.33
C LYS A 156 11.50 4.06 23.31
N LYS A 157 10.26 3.86 23.76
CA LYS A 157 9.07 3.68 22.92
C LYS A 157 8.21 4.95 22.81
N GLY A 158 8.68 6.10 23.30
CA GLY A 158 7.97 7.38 23.21
C GLY A 158 6.87 7.60 24.25
N GLY A 159 6.75 6.75 25.26
CA GLY A 159 5.89 7.00 26.43
C GLY A 159 6.56 7.92 27.45
N LEU A 160 5.79 8.81 28.07
CA LEU A 160 6.23 9.75 29.10
C LEU A 160 5.90 9.20 30.49
N HIS A 161 6.92 8.92 31.30
CA HIS A 161 6.75 8.61 32.73
C HIS A 161 6.94 9.88 33.55
N VAL A 162 5.96 10.19 34.40
CA VAL A 162 6.01 11.32 35.34
C VAL A 162 6.06 10.74 36.74
N ARG A 163 7.09 11.10 37.52
CA ARG A 163 7.21 10.76 38.93
C ARG A 163 7.14 12.04 39.74
N LEU A 164 6.13 12.14 40.59
CA LEU A 164 5.94 13.23 41.56
C LEU A 164 6.21 12.65 42.94
N THR A 165 7.12 13.25 43.69
CA THR A 165 7.37 12.89 45.08
C THR A 165 7.04 14.11 45.91
N GLU A 166 5.99 14.03 46.71
CA GLU A 166 5.62 15.10 47.63
C GLU A 166 6.73 15.23 48.68
N VAL A 167 7.25 16.43 48.84
CA VAL A 167 8.22 16.77 49.88
C VAL A 167 7.40 17.43 50.99
N GLU A 168 7.26 16.76 52.12
CA GLU A 168 6.69 17.34 53.35
C GLU A 168 7.68 18.35 53.94
N ASP A 169 7.18 19.55 54.27
CA ASP A 169 7.85 20.53 55.14
C ASP A 169 7.63 20.19 56.63
#